data_AF-F4Q3S6-F1
#
_entry.id   AF-F4Q3S6-F1
#
_cell.length_a   1.000
_cell.length_b   1.000
_cell.length_c   1.000
_cell.angle_alpha   90.00
_cell.angle_beta   90.00
_cell.angle_gamma   90.00
#
_symmetry.space_group_name_H-M   'P 1'
#
loop_
_entity.id
_entity.type
_entity.pdbx_description
1 polymer ?
#
loop_
_entity_poly.entity_id
_entity_poly.type
_entity_poly.pdbx_seq_one_letter_code
_entity_poly.pdbx_strand_id
1 'polypeptide(L)'
;MVDKISNQQSIKKGKDPKNLFIILFFLSISVVVILWQINTIKVKMDKEVPVLPLFVYTQINSGTVTSSVNGVLSKGEEGRQESFIVPFDNPYPVGIIPKVVAQLKTLDIDNTRVSRINVETSHISNLGFTLTFKTWSNTIVYFVQASYIAHAEQTLDLPDFFVVSFASPFYDGIDYRGNRRKTIEGH
;
A
#
# COMPACT_ATOMS: atom_id res chain seq x y z
N MET A 1 -64.88 2.39 74.52
CA MET A 1 -63.69 1.93 73.76
C MET A 1 -63.95 2.21 72.29
N VAL A 2 -63.29 3.27 71.79
CA VAL A 2 -62.95 3.61 70.38
C VAL A 2 -64.02 4.22 69.46
N ASP A 3 -63.57 5.28 68.80
CA ASP A 3 -64.24 6.34 68.05
C ASP A 3 -64.88 5.98 66.70
N LYS A 4 -65.87 6.81 66.31
CA LYS A 4 -66.29 7.09 64.92
C LYS A 4 -65.30 8.09 64.29
N ILE A 5 -65.01 7.97 62.98
CA ILE A 5 -64.73 9.05 61.96
C ILE A 5 -64.36 8.32 60.65
N SER A 6 -65.25 8.28 59.63
CA SER A 6 -65.25 9.13 58.43
C SER A 6 -63.95 9.10 57.61
N ASN A 7 -64.00 8.55 56.38
CA ASN A 7 -64.07 9.32 55.13
C ASN A 7 -63.55 8.48 53.95
N GLN A 8 -64.45 7.94 53.12
CA GLN A 8 -64.10 7.44 51.80
C GLN A 8 -64.20 8.58 50.79
N GLN A 9 -63.07 9.03 50.27
CA GLN A 9 -63.02 9.71 48.97
C GLN A 9 -61.82 9.17 48.18
N SER A 10 -62.08 8.25 47.24
CA SER A 10 -61.16 7.97 46.14
C SER A 10 -61.81 8.43 44.85
N ILE A 11 -61.28 9.53 44.35
CA ILE A 11 -61.71 10.29 43.19
C ILE A 11 -61.48 9.45 41.94
N LYS A 12 -62.57 9.07 41.24
CA LYS A 12 -62.50 8.58 39.86
C LYS A 12 -62.05 9.73 38.96
N LYS A 13 -60.77 9.76 38.59
CA LYS A 13 -60.24 10.72 37.61
C LYS A 13 -60.53 10.20 36.20
N GLY A 14 -61.69 10.57 35.66
CA GLY A 14 -62.03 10.34 34.25
C GLY A 14 -61.01 11.03 33.35
N LYS A 15 -60.35 10.27 32.47
CA LYS A 15 -59.43 10.81 31.47
C LYS A 15 -60.26 11.48 30.39
N ASP A 16 -60.36 12.80 30.45
CA ASP A 16 -61.17 13.58 29.51
C ASP A 16 -60.73 13.32 28.06
N PRO A 17 -61.64 12.89 27.17
CA PRO A 17 -61.32 12.56 25.77
C PRO A 17 -60.79 13.77 24.99
N LYS A 18 -61.08 14.99 25.45
CA LYS A 18 -60.59 16.25 24.87
C LYS A 18 -59.06 16.41 25.03
N ASN A 19 -58.50 15.97 26.16
CA ASN A 19 -57.05 16.02 26.40
C ASN A 19 -56.29 14.99 25.55
N LEU A 20 -56.91 13.85 25.24
CA LEU A 20 -56.32 12.84 24.36
C LEU A 20 -56.22 13.35 22.91
N PHE A 21 -57.23 14.08 22.45
CA PHE A 21 -57.23 14.71 21.12
C PHE A 21 -56.14 15.77 20.96
N ILE A 22 -55.93 16.59 22.00
CA ILE A 22 -54.88 17.62 22.02
C ILE A 22 -53.49 16.97 21.96
N ILE A 23 -53.24 15.92 22.76
CA ILE A 23 -51.94 15.22 22.76
C ILE A 23 -51.65 14.57 21.41
N LEU A 24 -52.63 13.93 20.78
CA LEU A 24 -52.48 13.32 19.46
C LEU A 24 -52.24 14.36 18.36
N PHE A 25 -52.85 15.55 18.47
CA PHE A 25 -52.64 16.65 17.54
C PHE A 25 -51.20 17.20 17.63
N PHE A 26 -50.66 17.39 18.84
CA PHE A 26 -49.27 17.82 19.02
C PHE A 26 -48.24 16.76 18.61
N LEU A 27 -48.52 15.47 18.84
CA LEU A 27 -47.67 14.37 18.33
C LEU A 27 -47.65 14.34 16.79
N SER A 28 -48.81 14.53 16.15
CA SER A 28 -48.92 14.58 14.68
C SER A 28 -48.12 15.74 14.09
N ILE A 29 -48.28 16.95 14.65
CA ILE A 29 -47.53 18.13 14.20
C ILE A 29 -46.02 17.92 14.38
N SER A 30 -45.60 17.32 15.50
CA SER A 30 -44.18 17.04 15.77
C SER A 30 -43.60 16.05 14.75
N VAL A 31 -44.33 14.98 14.40
CA VAL A 31 -43.90 14.02 13.37
C VAL A 31 -43.81 14.67 11.99
N VAL A 32 -44.78 15.51 11.63
CA VAL A 32 -44.78 16.23 10.35
C VAL A 32 -43.61 17.23 10.26
N VAL A 33 -43.31 17.97 11.33
CA VAL A 33 -42.18 18.90 11.39
C VAL A 33 -40.84 18.18 11.29
N ILE A 34 -40.68 17.03 11.96
CA ILE A 34 -39.46 16.21 11.89
C ILE A 34 -39.27 15.64 10.48
N LEU A 35 -40.33 15.11 9.86
CA LEU A 35 -40.28 14.59 8.48
C LEU A 35 -39.96 15.69 7.46
N TRP A 36 -40.45 16.92 7.68
CA TRP A 36 -40.11 18.08 6.85
C TRP A 36 -38.65 18.53 7.03
N GLN A 37 -38.13 18.49 8.27
CA GLN A 37 -36.73 18.82 8.55
C GLN A 37 -35.75 17.84 7.88
N ILE A 38 -36.04 16.55 7.89
CA ILE A 38 -35.14 15.53 7.29
C ILE A 38 -35.04 15.72 5.76
N ASN A 39 -36.13 16.11 5.09
CA ASN A 39 -36.16 16.28 3.63
C ASN A 39 -35.47 17.56 3.13
N THR A 40 -35.08 18.47 4.02
CA THR A 40 -34.53 19.79 3.64
C THR A 40 -33.06 19.95 4.03
N ILE A 41 -32.39 18.89 4.51
CA ILE A 41 -30.94 18.93 4.76
C ILE A 41 -30.20 18.78 3.43
N LYS A 42 -30.09 19.88 2.69
CA LYS A 42 -29.12 20.00 1.60
C LYS A 42 -27.76 20.29 2.23
N VAL A 43 -26.98 19.25 2.49
CA VAL A 43 -25.57 19.41 2.88
C VAL A 43 -24.84 19.97 1.66
N LYS A 44 -24.53 21.26 1.68
CA LYS A 44 -23.63 21.85 0.70
C LYS A 44 -22.21 21.54 1.13
N MET A 45 -21.60 20.53 0.52
CA MET A 45 -20.17 20.24 0.70
C MET A 45 -19.37 21.32 -0.05
N ASP A 46 -19.14 22.46 0.61
CA ASP A 46 -18.41 23.61 0.08
C ASP A 46 -16.90 23.55 0.35
N LYS A 47 -16.30 22.36 0.45
CA LYS A 47 -14.84 22.24 0.57
C LYS A 47 -14.32 21.11 -0.29
N GLU A 48 -13.46 21.46 -1.25
CA GLU A 48 -12.60 20.51 -1.94
C GLU A 48 -11.83 19.72 -0.87
N VAL A 49 -12.16 18.44 -0.73
CA VAL A 49 -11.43 17.53 0.14
C VAL A 49 -10.11 17.24 -0.57
N PRO A 50 -8.94 17.57 0.01
CA PRO A 50 -7.68 17.18 -0.59
C PRO A 50 -7.61 15.66 -0.60
N VAL A 51 -7.73 15.06 -1.77
CA VAL A 51 -7.48 13.63 -1.96
C VAL A 51 -6.02 13.38 -1.60
N LEU A 52 -5.80 12.56 -0.57
CA LEU A 52 -4.44 12.13 -0.20
C LEU A 52 -3.85 11.36 -1.39
N PRO A 53 -2.51 11.42 -1.59
CA PRO A 53 -1.88 10.70 -2.69
C PRO A 53 -2.19 9.20 -2.57
N LEU A 54 -2.41 8.56 -3.72
CA LEU A 54 -2.61 7.12 -3.79
C LEU A 54 -1.53 6.37 -2.99
N PHE A 55 -1.93 5.32 -2.29
CA PHE A 55 -0.98 4.44 -1.62
C PHE A 55 -0.15 3.71 -2.67
N VAL A 56 1.11 4.13 -2.81
CA VAL A 56 2.13 3.43 -3.59
C VAL A 56 2.88 2.49 -2.65
N TYR A 57 2.93 1.21 -2.98
CA TYR A 57 3.78 0.24 -2.28
C TYR A 57 4.73 -0.44 -3.26
N THR A 58 5.90 -0.87 -2.77
CA THR A 58 6.90 -1.55 -3.61
C THR A 58 6.83 -3.05 -3.36
N GLN A 59 6.61 -3.84 -4.42
CA GLN A 59 6.79 -5.29 -4.38
C GLN A 59 8.22 -5.64 -4.79
N ILE A 60 8.88 -6.49 -4.02
CA ILE A 60 10.27 -6.91 -4.24
C ILE A 60 10.34 -8.43 -4.38
N ASN A 61 11.08 -8.90 -5.38
CA ASN A 61 11.57 -10.27 -5.48
C ASN A 61 13.09 -10.26 -5.47
N SER A 62 13.72 -11.25 -4.86
CA SER A 62 15.18 -11.35 -4.83
C SER A 62 15.63 -12.79 -4.79
N GLY A 63 16.80 -13.09 -5.34
CA GLY A 63 17.32 -14.45 -5.34
C GLY A 63 18.78 -14.52 -5.76
N THR A 64 19.28 -15.75 -5.88
CA THR A 64 20.62 -16.03 -6.38
C THR A 64 20.53 -17.07 -7.50
N VAL A 65 21.26 -16.83 -8.58
CA VAL A 65 21.41 -17.75 -9.71
C VAL A 65 22.85 -18.24 -9.74
N THR A 66 23.03 -19.52 -10.02
CA THR A 66 24.33 -20.19 -9.97
C THR A 66 24.61 -20.84 -11.33
N SER A 67 25.83 -20.67 -11.86
CA SER A 67 26.27 -21.32 -13.09
C SER A 67 26.55 -22.81 -12.86
N SER A 68 26.62 -23.57 -13.95
CA SER A 68 27.11 -24.95 -13.87
C SER A 68 28.59 -24.97 -13.48
N VAL A 69 28.95 -25.82 -12.51
CA VAL A 69 30.35 -26.05 -12.13
C VAL A 69 31.09 -26.70 -13.28
N ASN A 70 32.23 -26.14 -13.70
CA ASN A 70 33.01 -26.61 -14.85
C ASN A 70 32.16 -26.73 -16.13
N GLY A 71 31.17 -25.82 -16.25
CA GLY A 71 30.22 -25.77 -17.36
C GLY A 71 30.79 -25.16 -18.63
N VAL A 72 29.88 -24.68 -19.48
CA VAL A 72 30.18 -24.01 -20.76
C VAL A 72 31.15 -22.84 -20.61
N LEU A 73 31.08 -22.09 -19.52
CA LEU A 73 31.96 -20.92 -19.29
C LEU A 73 33.42 -21.29 -19.03
N SER A 74 33.70 -22.56 -18.69
CA SER A 74 35.04 -23.07 -18.42
C SER A 74 35.75 -23.66 -19.65
N LYS A 75 35.06 -23.76 -20.80
CA LYS A 75 35.53 -24.50 -21.98
C LYS A 75 35.51 -23.64 -23.24
N GLY A 76 36.64 -23.58 -23.95
CA GLY A 76 36.76 -22.87 -25.23
C GLY A 76 37.26 -21.43 -25.10
N GLU A 77 37.36 -20.71 -26.22
CA GLU A 77 38.03 -19.39 -26.30
C GLU A 77 37.21 -18.28 -27.00
N GLU A 78 35.98 -18.56 -27.42
CA GLU A 78 35.08 -17.56 -28.07
C GLU A 78 34.07 -16.90 -27.11
N GLY A 79 33.02 -16.25 -27.63
CA GLY A 79 31.92 -15.75 -26.81
C GLY A 79 31.12 -16.92 -26.21
N ARG A 80 31.23 -17.13 -24.89
CA ARG A 80 30.55 -18.21 -24.17
C ARG A 80 29.50 -17.63 -23.25
N GLN A 81 28.35 -18.28 -23.20
CA GLN A 81 27.26 -17.83 -22.33
C GLN A 81 26.47 -19.01 -21.76
N GLU A 82 25.94 -18.79 -20.56
CA GLU A 82 25.01 -19.69 -19.89
C GLU A 82 23.81 -18.88 -19.41
N SER A 83 22.61 -19.30 -19.81
CA SER A 83 21.37 -18.56 -19.55
C SER A 83 20.43 -19.37 -18.66
N PHE A 84 19.78 -18.67 -17.73
CA PHE A 84 18.85 -19.23 -16.76
C PHE A 84 17.54 -18.47 -16.80
N ILE A 85 16.43 -19.19 -16.93
CA ILE A 85 15.10 -18.62 -16.75
C ILE A 85 14.82 -18.57 -15.25
N VAL A 86 14.54 -17.38 -14.75
CA VAL A 86 14.33 -17.10 -13.33
C VAL A 86 12.86 -16.70 -13.13
N PRO A 87 12.01 -17.59 -12.60
CA PRO A 87 10.67 -17.22 -12.19
C PRO A 87 10.72 -16.36 -10.92
N PHE A 88 9.78 -15.44 -10.78
CA PHE A 88 9.54 -14.76 -9.51
C PHE A 88 8.67 -15.62 -8.60
N ASP A 89 9.08 -15.79 -7.35
CA ASP A 89 8.30 -16.52 -6.34
C ASP A 89 6.93 -15.85 -6.13
N ASN A 90 6.90 -14.52 -6.15
CA ASN A 90 5.68 -13.72 -6.14
C ASN A 90 5.61 -12.91 -7.44
N PRO A 91 4.92 -13.42 -8.49
CA PRO A 91 4.76 -12.69 -9.74
C PRO A 91 4.13 -11.31 -9.53
N TYR A 92 4.52 -10.36 -10.37
CA TYR A 92 3.90 -9.05 -10.40
C TYR A 92 2.52 -9.12 -11.08
N PRO A 93 1.58 -8.24 -10.72
CA PRO A 93 0.30 -8.10 -11.41
C PRO A 93 0.50 -7.91 -12.92
N VAL A 94 -0.49 -8.37 -13.69
CA VAL A 94 -0.49 -8.21 -15.14
C VAL A 94 -0.40 -6.72 -15.50
N GLY A 95 0.50 -6.37 -16.43
CA GLY A 95 0.77 -4.99 -16.82
C GLY A 95 1.87 -4.29 -16.03
N ILE A 96 2.35 -4.88 -14.92
CA ILE A 96 3.45 -4.34 -14.13
C ILE A 96 4.74 -5.10 -14.44
N ILE A 97 5.68 -4.44 -15.12
CA ILE A 97 7.00 -4.99 -15.44
C ILE A 97 8.02 -4.43 -14.43
N PRO A 98 8.68 -5.27 -13.62
CA PRO A 98 9.64 -4.81 -12.63
C PRO A 98 10.95 -4.36 -13.25
N LYS A 99 11.67 -3.50 -12.54
CA LYS A 99 13.09 -3.25 -12.81
C LYS A 99 13.92 -4.32 -12.11
N VAL A 100 14.82 -4.96 -12.85
CA VAL A 100 15.69 -6.01 -12.31
C VAL A 100 17.13 -5.52 -12.36
N VAL A 101 17.82 -5.65 -11.22
CA VAL A 101 19.26 -5.44 -11.12
C VAL A 101 19.87 -6.76 -10.68
N ALA A 102 20.88 -7.24 -11.43
CA ALA A 102 21.66 -8.42 -11.07
C ALA A 102 23.14 -8.06 -10.99
N GLN A 103 23.84 -8.66 -10.02
CA GLN A 103 25.26 -8.44 -9.79
C GLN A 103 25.96 -9.72 -9.38
N LEU A 104 27.27 -9.79 -9.65
CA LEU A 104 28.11 -10.91 -9.24
C LEU A 104 28.13 -11.03 -7.71
N LYS A 105 27.95 -12.27 -7.23
CA LYS A 105 27.99 -12.63 -5.81
C LYS A 105 29.25 -13.44 -5.49
N THR A 106 29.56 -14.42 -6.34
CA THR A 106 30.68 -15.36 -6.18
C THR A 106 31.34 -15.54 -7.53
N LEU A 107 32.67 -15.59 -7.58
CA LEU A 107 33.45 -15.78 -8.80
C LEU A 107 34.64 -16.70 -8.53
N ASP A 108 34.69 -17.81 -9.24
CA ASP A 108 35.84 -18.72 -9.34
C ASP A 108 36.31 -18.75 -10.80
N ILE A 109 37.50 -18.19 -11.01
CA ILE A 109 38.04 -17.87 -12.32
C ILE A 109 39.52 -18.22 -12.35
N ASP A 110 40.00 -18.73 -13.48
CA ASP A 110 41.41 -19.04 -13.67
C ASP A 110 42.29 -17.80 -13.48
N ASN A 111 43.42 -17.98 -12.80
CA ASN A 111 44.35 -16.90 -12.45
C ASN A 111 45.47 -16.68 -13.48
N THR A 112 45.59 -17.55 -14.49
CA THR A 112 46.64 -17.45 -15.53
C THR A 112 46.22 -16.58 -16.70
N ARG A 113 44.94 -16.17 -16.75
CA ARG A 113 44.33 -15.46 -17.88
C ARG A 113 43.62 -14.19 -17.42
N VAL A 114 43.38 -13.28 -18.36
CA VAL A 114 42.66 -12.04 -18.08
C VAL A 114 41.21 -12.35 -17.73
N SER A 115 40.75 -11.85 -16.58
CA SER A 115 39.39 -12.01 -16.11
C SER A 115 38.40 -11.15 -16.91
N ARG A 116 37.47 -11.79 -17.61
CA ARG A 116 36.40 -11.11 -18.37
C ARG A 116 35.07 -11.82 -18.13
N ILE A 117 34.16 -11.15 -17.46
CA ILE A 117 32.84 -11.70 -17.16
C ILE A 117 31.79 -10.60 -17.22
N ASN A 118 30.60 -10.93 -17.72
CA ASN A 118 29.44 -10.05 -17.70
C ASN A 118 28.22 -10.82 -17.19
N VAL A 119 27.34 -10.12 -16.48
CA VAL A 119 26.03 -10.62 -16.05
C VAL A 119 24.99 -9.71 -16.67
N GLU A 120 24.08 -10.30 -17.43
CA GLU A 120 23.02 -9.56 -18.11
C GLU A 120 21.65 -10.12 -17.74
N THR A 121 20.66 -9.23 -17.66
CA THR A 121 19.25 -9.59 -17.51
C THR A 121 18.51 -9.23 -18.79
N SER A 122 17.68 -10.15 -19.28
CA SER A 122 16.88 -9.95 -20.49
C SER A 122 15.49 -10.56 -20.33
N HIS A 123 14.58 -10.30 -21.28
CA HIS A 123 13.24 -10.90 -21.32
C HIS A 123 12.46 -10.73 -20.01
N ILE A 124 12.54 -9.54 -19.40
CA ILE A 124 11.87 -9.24 -18.14
C ILE A 124 10.36 -9.13 -18.38
N SER A 125 9.60 -9.91 -17.63
CA SER A 125 8.13 -9.94 -17.61
C SER A 125 7.62 -9.81 -16.18
N ASN A 126 6.30 -9.80 -16.00
CA ASN A 126 5.70 -9.84 -14.66
C ASN A 126 5.89 -11.21 -13.96
N LEU A 127 6.23 -12.27 -14.71
CA LEU A 127 6.40 -13.64 -14.20
C LEU A 127 7.85 -14.00 -13.87
N GLY A 128 8.81 -13.32 -14.49
CA GLY A 128 10.22 -13.66 -14.38
C GLY A 128 11.07 -12.97 -15.44
N PHE A 129 12.34 -13.38 -15.50
CA PHE A 129 13.33 -12.85 -16.43
C PHE A 129 14.38 -13.90 -16.78
N THR A 130 15.23 -13.60 -17.75
CA THR A 130 16.40 -14.43 -18.10
C THR A 130 17.66 -13.78 -17.57
N LEU A 131 18.45 -14.51 -16.80
CA LEU A 131 19.80 -14.12 -16.38
C LEU A 131 20.83 -14.86 -17.23
N THR A 132 21.77 -14.13 -17.83
CA THR A 132 22.82 -14.69 -18.66
C THR A 132 24.20 -14.32 -18.11
N PHE A 133 25.00 -15.33 -17.80
CA PHE A 133 26.43 -15.16 -17.56
C PHE A 133 27.16 -15.23 -18.90
N LYS A 134 28.07 -14.30 -19.14
CA LYS A 134 28.89 -14.26 -20.36
C LYS A 134 30.37 -14.15 -20.01
N THR A 135 31.19 -14.83 -20.79
CA THR A 135 32.64 -14.65 -20.80
C THR A 135 33.13 -14.73 -22.25
N TRP A 136 34.32 -14.21 -22.52
CA TRP A 136 34.86 -14.17 -23.88
C TRP A 136 36.38 -14.24 -23.89
N SER A 137 36.91 -14.42 -25.10
CA SER A 137 38.32 -14.66 -25.34
C SER A 137 38.79 -15.89 -24.55
N ASN A 138 40.04 -15.92 -24.14
CA ASN A 138 40.65 -17.05 -23.45
C ASN A 138 40.22 -17.24 -21.98
N THR A 139 39.37 -16.38 -21.42
CA THR A 139 38.97 -16.42 -20.00
C THR A 139 38.34 -17.77 -19.59
N ILE A 140 38.77 -18.39 -18.49
CA ILE A 140 38.14 -19.62 -17.96
C ILE A 140 37.42 -19.30 -16.66
N VAL A 141 36.09 -19.49 -16.64
CA VAL A 141 35.26 -19.35 -15.43
C VAL A 141 34.82 -20.75 -14.99
N TYR A 142 35.30 -21.21 -13.83
CA TYR A 142 34.93 -22.51 -13.28
C TYR A 142 33.55 -22.48 -12.63
N PHE A 143 33.24 -21.37 -11.97
CA PHE A 143 31.98 -21.18 -11.26
C PHE A 143 31.68 -19.70 -11.05
N VAL A 144 30.41 -19.32 -11.18
CA VAL A 144 29.94 -17.97 -10.89
C VAL A 144 28.53 -17.99 -10.31
N GLN A 145 28.26 -17.04 -9.42
CA GLN A 145 26.92 -16.75 -8.93
C GLN A 145 26.60 -15.27 -9.14
N ALA A 146 25.33 -14.99 -9.38
CA ALA A 146 24.78 -13.64 -9.34
C ALA A 146 23.60 -13.57 -8.37
N SER A 147 23.51 -12.46 -7.64
CA SER A 147 22.30 -12.12 -6.89
C SER A 147 21.50 -11.08 -7.65
N TYR A 148 20.18 -11.15 -7.57
CA TYR A 148 19.28 -10.20 -8.19
C TYR A 148 18.29 -9.61 -7.20
N ILE A 149 17.87 -8.38 -7.49
CA ILE A 149 16.73 -7.71 -6.88
C ILE A 149 15.84 -7.20 -8.02
N ALA A 150 14.58 -7.60 -8.00
CA ALA A 150 13.53 -7.09 -8.85
C ALA A 150 12.58 -6.25 -8.01
N HIS A 151 12.20 -5.07 -8.49
CA HIS A 151 11.25 -4.21 -7.79
C HIS A 151 10.29 -3.52 -8.75
N ALA A 152 9.05 -3.32 -8.30
CA ALA A 152 8.07 -2.51 -9.00
C ALA A 152 7.22 -1.75 -7.98
N GLU A 153 6.85 -0.52 -8.33
CA GLU A 153 5.87 0.26 -7.58
C GLU A 153 4.46 -0.14 -8.04
N GLN A 154 3.58 -0.31 -7.07
CA GLN A 154 2.19 -0.67 -7.28
C GLN A 154 1.31 0.39 -6.65
N THR A 155 0.38 0.84 -7.46
CA THR A 155 -0.61 1.83 -7.09
C THR A 155 -1.88 1.08 -6.76
N LEU A 156 -2.34 1.17 -5.51
CA LEU A 156 -3.67 0.71 -5.15
C LEU A 156 -4.69 1.73 -5.66
N ASP A 157 -5.27 1.44 -6.82
CA ASP A 157 -6.55 2.03 -7.20
C ASP A 157 -7.59 1.48 -6.24
N LEU A 158 -7.85 2.22 -5.16
CA LEU A 158 -9.01 1.94 -4.33
C LEU A 158 -10.24 2.09 -5.24
N PRO A 159 -11.15 1.09 -5.29
CA PRO A 159 -12.43 1.31 -5.98
C PRO A 159 -13.10 2.54 -5.35
N ASP A 160 -13.72 3.38 -6.17
CA ASP A 160 -14.36 4.67 -5.79
C ASP A 160 -15.27 4.59 -4.54
N PHE A 161 -15.68 3.40 -4.13
CA PHE A 161 -16.59 3.14 -3.02
C PHE A 161 -15.94 3.04 -1.63
N PHE A 162 -14.62 3.00 -1.49
CA PHE A 162 -13.94 2.82 -0.19
C PHE A 162 -13.09 4.03 0.23
N VAL A 163 -13.72 5.18 0.43
CA VAL A 163 -13.14 6.26 1.26
C VAL A 163 -13.74 6.17 2.66
N VAL A 164 -13.17 5.30 3.51
CA VAL A 164 -13.42 5.37 4.96
C VAL A 164 -12.37 6.30 5.54
N SER A 165 -12.76 7.56 5.76
CA SER A 165 -11.92 8.56 6.40
C SER A 165 -11.70 8.17 7.87
N PHE A 166 -10.56 7.54 8.16
CA PHE A 166 -10.01 7.53 9.51
C PHE A 166 -9.11 8.75 9.64
N ALA A 167 -9.67 9.84 10.14
CA ALA A 167 -8.87 10.93 10.67
C ALA A 167 -8.10 10.38 11.89
N SER A 168 -6.84 10.02 11.70
CA SER A 168 -5.94 9.79 12.83
C SER A 168 -5.69 11.12 13.54
N PRO A 169 -5.76 11.18 14.88
CA PRO A 169 -5.34 12.37 15.60
C PRO A 169 -3.85 12.59 15.35
N PHE A 170 -3.56 13.74 14.77
CA PHE A 170 -2.25 14.38 14.61
C PHE A 170 -1.28 14.01 15.75
N TYR A 171 -0.13 13.43 15.41
CA TYR A 171 1.06 13.46 16.27
C TYR A 171 1.77 14.79 15.98
N ASP A 172 1.69 15.72 16.93
CA ASP A 172 2.44 16.97 16.89
C ASP A 172 3.82 16.78 17.55
N GLY A 173 4.85 17.29 16.89
CA GLY A 173 6.10 17.71 17.54
C GLY A 173 7.29 16.76 17.57
N ILE A 174 8.12 16.78 16.52
CA ILE A 174 9.59 16.87 16.70
C ILE A 174 10.15 17.82 15.62
N ASP A 175 10.47 19.06 16.03
CA ASP A 175 11.11 20.09 15.20
C ASP A 175 12.63 19.81 15.09
N TYR A 176 13.09 19.32 13.94
CA TYR A 176 14.52 19.29 13.61
C TYR A 176 14.94 20.61 12.96
N ARG A 177 15.10 21.67 13.75
CA ARG A 177 15.79 22.91 13.33
C ARG A 177 17.28 22.66 13.12
N GLY A 178 17.62 22.17 11.94
CA GLY A 178 18.96 22.20 11.36
C GLY A 178 19.33 23.61 10.91
N ASN A 179 20.01 24.31 11.81
CA ASN A 179 20.64 25.62 11.65
C ASN A 179 21.42 25.78 10.32
N ARG A 180 21.02 26.73 9.46
CA ARG A 180 21.90 27.33 8.42
C ARG A 180 21.50 28.80 8.16
N ARG A 181 22.10 29.73 8.91
CA ARG A 181 22.26 31.12 8.44
C ARG A 181 23.49 31.19 7.52
N LYS A 182 23.29 31.51 6.25
CA LYS A 182 24.31 32.16 5.42
C LYS A 182 23.99 33.65 5.43
N THR A 183 24.90 34.45 5.99
CA THR A 183 24.91 35.91 5.89
C THR A 183 26.17 36.26 5.14
N ILE A 184 26.07 36.80 3.91
CA ILE A 184 26.92 37.88 3.38
C ILE A 184 26.12 38.56 2.25
N GLU A 185 25.53 39.72 2.52
CA GLU A 185 25.22 40.74 1.51
C GLU A 185 26.34 41.78 1.54
N GLY A 186 26.64 42.34 0.37
CA GLY A 186 27.77 43.22 0.15
C GLY A 186 27.61 44.63 0.70
N HIS A 187 28.76 45.28 0.82
CA HIS A 187 28.93 46.73 0.72
C HIS A 187 29.75 47.02 -0.52
#